data_AF-A0A5N9DY36-F1
#
_entry.id   AF-A0A5N9DY36-F1
#
_cell.length_a   1.000
_cell.length_b   1.000
_cell.length_c   1.000
_cell.angle_alpha   90.00
_cell.angle_beta   90.00
_cell.angle_gamma   90.00
#
_symmetry.space_group_name_H-M   'P 1'
#
loop_
_entity.id
_entity.type
_entity.pdbx_description
1 polymer ?
#
loop_
_entity_poly.entity_id
_entity_poly.type
_entity_poly.pdbx_seq_one_letter_code
_entity_poly.pdbx_strand_id
1 'polypeptide(L)'
;MTSSSIDRATYSVGEAALDLMVLEKAGFPEAFEGHQVIREGALDNETLAENGFDGSTAERFSQAGRVTGVMRELGPTSNMAMSDGFDFMAASVVHLFDSPDSVHGWMHEIFLKDFEDRVGESVGQGHQLVSATRLEPTGFFDEAVGLRVLQGGVDGLISSTVVDFRVGRLLGVVFIGVVGDHHRLDQVIQLGQILEKRIVSVVLGST
;
A
#
# COMPACT_ATOMS: atom_id res chain seq x y z
N MET A 1 -19.77 19.10 0.70
CA MET A 1 -19.29 20.03 1.75
C MET A 1 -18.38 19.37 2.79
N THR A 2 -18.28 18.03 2.84
CA THR A 2 -17.42 17.30 3.78
C THR A 2 -15.97 17.11 3.31
N SER A 3 -15.70 16.94 2.01
CA SER A 3 -14.32 16.71 1.53
C SER A 3 -13.38 17.88 1.85
N SER A 4 -13.84 19.12 1.66
CA SER A 4 -13.02 20.31 2.00
C SER A 4 -12.63 20.42 3.48
N SER A 5 -13.38 19.78 4.38
CA SER A 5 -13.06 19.78 5.81
C SER A 5 -12.00 18.76 6.17
N ILE A 6 -12.02 17.58 5.54
CA ILE A 6 -11.01 16.54 5.79
C ILE A 6 -9.69 16.90 5.10
N ASP A 7 -9.75 17.47 3.90
CA ASP A 7 -8.58 17.99 3.18
C ASP A 7 -7.84 19.00 4.05
N ARG A 8 -8.57 19.97 4.61
CA ARG A 8 -8.00 20.98 5.51
C ARG A 8 -7.44 20.37 6.81
N ALA A 9 -8.11 19.36 7.37
CA ALA A 9 -7.64 18.69 8.58
C ALA A 9 -6.33 17.92 8.36
N THR A 10 -6.12 17.36 7.17
CA THR A 10 -4.85 16.66 6.87
C THR A 10 -3.64 17.58 6.86
N TYR A 11 -3.81 18.90 6.69
CA TYR A 11 -2.71 19.87 6.82
C TYR A 11 -2.19 20.03 8.25
N SER A 12 -2.96 19.68 9.29
CA SER A 12 -2.45 19.67 10.67
C SER A 12 -1.72 18.39 11.05
N VAL A 13 -1.69 17.37 10.19
CA VAL A 13 -0.99 16.11 10.44
C VAL A 13 0.51 16.28 10.23
N GLY A 14 1.31 16.12 11.29
CA GLY A 14 2.76 16.02 11.16
C GLY A 14 3.22 14.59 10.87
N GLU A 15 4.49 14.44 10.48
CA GLU A 15 5.12 13.13 10.23
C GLU A 15 5.00 12.19 11.45
N ALA A 16 5.15 12.72 12.67
CA ALA A 16 5.05 11.96 13.90
C ALA A 16 3.66 11.32 14.15
N ALA A 17 2.61 11.77 13.46
CA ALA A 17 1.28 11.20 13.59
C ALA A 17 1.06 9.96 12.69
N LEU A 18 1.94 9.73 11.70
CA LEU A 18 1.78 8.63 10.74
C LEU A 18 1.85 7.25 11.40
N ASP A 19 2.70 7.10 12.42
CA ASP A 19 2.82 5.85 13.18
C ASP A 19 1.50 5.45 13.86
N LEU A 20 0.65 6.42 14.22
CA LEU A 20 -0.65 6.15 14.83
C LEU A 20 -1.72 5.74 13.81
N MET A 21 -1.46 5.98 12.51
CA MET A 21 -2.43 5.78 11.43
C MET A 21 -2.34 4.39 10.79
N VAL A 22 -1.16 3.79 10.72
CA VAL A 22 -1.02 2.40 10.26
C VAL A 22 -1.75 1.43 11.19
N LEU A 23 -2.18 0.28 10.67
CA LEU A 23 -2.92 -0.68 11.46
C LEU A 23 -2.00 -1.43 12.40
N GLU A 24 -2.39 -1.55 13.66
CA GLU A 24 -1.85 -2.55 14.58
C GLU A 24 -2.19 -3.96 14.10
N LYS A 25 -1.44 -4.98 14.54
CA LYS A 25 -1.71 -6.38 14.14
C LYS A 25 -3.18 -6.77 14.33
N ALA A 26 -3.80 -6.34 15.44
CA ALA A 26 -5.20 -6.60 15.73
C ALA A 26 -6.21 -5.91 14.77
N GLY A 27 -5.76 -4.96 13.96
CA GLY A 27 -6.55 -4.32 12.91
C GLY A 27 -6.53 -5.07 11.57
N PHE A 28 -5.66 -6.07 11.40
CA PHE A 28 -5.66 -6.92 10.21
C PHE A 28 -6.78 -7.98 10.29
N PRO A 29 -7.25 -8.50 9.15
CA PRO A 29 -8.31 -9.52 9.11
C PRO A 29 -7.90 -10.80 9.86
N GLU A 30 -8.90 -11.56 10.34
CA GLU A 30 -8.72 -12.82 11.08
C GLU A 30 -7.79 -13.82 10.37
N ALA A 31 -7.81 -13.81 9.02
CA ALA A 31 -6.92 -14.62 8.19
C ALA A 31 -5.41 -14.42 8.47
N PHE A 32 -5.04 -13.28 9.07
CA PHE A 32 -3.66 -12.93 9.41
C PHE A 32 -3.34 -13.06 10.91
N GLU A 33 -4.23 -13.60 11.76
CA GLU A 33 -3.97 -13.76 13.20
C GLU A 33 -2.72 -14.60 13.48
N GLY A 34 -2.50 -15.64 12.66
CA GLY A 34 -1.33 -16.53 12.73
C GLY A 34 -0.03 -15.92 12.19
N HIS A 35 -0.10 -14.79 11.48
CA HIS A 35 1.05 -14.09 10.92
C HIS A 35 1.76 -13.24 11.98
N GLN A 36 2.98 -12.81 11.70
CA GLN A 36 3.79 -11.97 12.57
C GLN A 36 4.18 -10.68 11.85
N VAL A 37 4.46 -9.61 12.61
CA VAL A 37 5.04 -8.39 12.04
C VAL A 37 6.45 -8.72 11.55
N ILE A 38 6.69 -8.54 10.26
CA ILE A 38 7.99 -8.80 9.62
C ILE A 38 8.72 -7.51 9.23
N ARG A 39 7.98 -6.43 9.04
CA ARG A 39 8.52 -5.10 8.75
C ARG A 39 7.60 -4.03 9.32
N GLU A 40 8.17 -3.05 10.01
CA GLU A 40 7.44 -1.88 10.47
C GLU A 40 8.34 -0.66 10.59
N GLY A 41 7.72 0.52 10.56
CA GLY A 41 8.38 1.80 10.83
C GLY A 41 8.43 2.74 9.64
N ALA A 42 9.35 3.70 9.72
CA ALA A 42 9.51 4.76 8.73
C ALA A 42 9.86 4.21 7.34
N LEU A 43 9.26 4.83 6.34
CA LEU A 43 9.45 4.56 4.92
C LEU A 43 9.71 5.91 4.25
N ASP A 44 10.92 6.45 4.39
CA ASP A 44 11.32 7.69 3.72
C ASP A 44 11.51 7.48 2.21
N ASN A 45 11.87 8.54 1.48
CA ASN A 45 12.03 8.46 0.02
C ASN A 45 13.25 7.61 -0.39
N GLU A 46 14.32 7.57 0.41
CA GLU A 46 15.50 6.75 0.15
C GLU A 46 15.17 5.27 0.32
N THR A 47 14.59 4.90 1.46
CA THR A 47 14.14 3.55 1.76
C THR A 47 13.15 3.05 0.71
N LEU A 48 12.19 3.88 0.28
CA LEU A 48 11.25 3.49 -0.76
C LEU A 48 11.94 3.26 -2.11
N ALA A 49 12.94 4.05 -2.46
CA ALA A 49 13.67 3.92 -3.72
C ALA A 49 14.52 2.64 -3.73
N GLU A 50 15.18 2.32 -2.62
CA GLU A 50 15.99 1.10 -2.47
C GLU A 50 15.16 -0.19 -2.55
N ASN A 51 13.90 -0.14 -2.12
CA ASN A 51 12.98 -1.29 -2.13
C ASN A 51 12.00 -1.28 -3.33
N GLY A 52 12.06 -0.25 -4.18
CA GLY A 52 11.19 -0.08 -5.33
C GLY A 52 11.71 -0.77 -6.59
N PHE A 53 11.15 -0.39 -7.73
CA PHE A 53 11.69 -0.83 -9.03
C PHE A 53 13.09 -0.27 -9.28
N ASP A 54 13.91 -1.04 -9.99
CA ASP A 54 15.21 -0.58 -10.49
C ASP A 54 15.08 0.79 -11.19
N GLY A 55 15.99 1.71 -10.85
CA GLY A 55 15.98 3.08 -11.36
C GLY A 55 15.04 4.04 -10.64
N SER A 56 14.31 3.61 -9.61
CA SER A 56 13.60 4.51 -8.69
C SER A 56 14.60 5.35 -7.89
N THR A 57 14.29 6.63 -7.68
CA THR A 57 15.15 7.53 -6.88
C THR A 57 14.35 8.34 -5.87
N ALA A 58 14.99 8.72 -4.76
CA ALA A 58 14.38 9.55 -3.74
C ALA A 58 13.95 10.92 -4.29
N GLU A 59 14.72 11.49 -5.22
CA GLU A 59 14.42 12.75 -5.88
C GLU A 59 13.13 12.68 -6.69
N ARG A 60 12.90 11.56 -7.41
CA ARG A 60 11.68 11.36 -8.19
C ARG A 60 10.45 11.39 -7.28
N PHE A 61 10.51 10.72 -6.13
CA PHE A 61 9.41 10.70 -5.17
C PHE A 61 9.18 12.06 -4.51
N SER A 62 10.26 12.76 -4.15
CA SER A 62 10.17 14.13 -3.63
C SER A 62 9.57 15.10 -4.66
N GLN A 63 9.96 15.01 -5.93
CA GLN A 63 9.41 15.82 -7.02
C GLN A 63 7.92 15.54 -7.28
N ALA A 64 7.47 14.32 -6.99
CA ALA A 64 6.05 13.95 -7.01
C ALA A 64 5.28 14.41 -5.75
N GLY A 65 5.91 15.22 -4.88
CA GLY A 65 5.27 15.78 -3.69
C GLY A 65 5.25 14.86 -2.47
N ARG A 66 5.88 13.68 -2.53
CA ARG A 66 5.96 12.76 -1.39
C ARG A 66 6.95 13.28 -0.34
N VAL A 67 6.47 13.43 0.89
CA VAL A 67 7.26 13.84 2.05
C VAL A 67 7.90 12.61 2.72
N THR A 68 7.08 11.66 3.17
CA THR A 68 7.54 10.43 3.85
C THR A 68 6.40 9.40 3.93
N GLY A 69 6.61 8.29 4.63
CA GLY A 69 5.55 7.35 4.99
C GLY A 69 5.93 6.46 6.17
N VAL A 70 4.97 5.65 6.60
CA VAL A 70 5.13 4.60 7.61
C VAL A 70 4.41 3.36 7.13
N MET A 71 4.99 2.19 7.39
CA MET A 71 4.36 0.91 7.06
C MET A 71 4.32 -0.05 8.24
N ARG A 72 3.36 -0.98 8.19
CA ARG A 72 3.39 -2.23 8.94
C ARG A 72 2.98 -3.38 8.02
N GLU A 73 3.79 -4.43 8.04
CA GLU A 73 3.64 -5.61 7.19
C GLU A 73 3.65 -6.89 8.04
N LEU A 74 2.67 -7.74 7.77
CA LEU A 74 2.54 -9.07 8.34
C LEU A 74 3.01 -10.12 7.34
N GLY A 75 3.73 -11.12 7.84
CA GLY A 75 4.22 -12.26 7.08
C GLY A 75 4.10 -13.58 7.84
N PRO A 76 4.40 -14.71 7.19
CA PRO A 76 4.21 -16.02 7.79
C PRO A 76 5.19 -16.23 8.97
N THR A 77 4.80 -17.12 9.87
CA THR A 77 5.75 -17.72 10.83
C THR A 77 6.46 -18.91 10.19
N SER A 78 7.59 -19.34 10.76
CA SER A 78 8.44 -20.42 10.21
C SER A 78 7.72 -21.76 9.99
N ASN A 79 6.55 -21.95 10.59
CA ASN A 79 5.82 -23.22 10.61
C ASN A 79 4.62 -23.21 9.64
N MET A 80 4.37 -22.12 8.92
CA MET A 80 3.25 -22.02 7.96
C MET A 80 3.68 -22.56 6.60
N ALA A 81 2.87 -23.47 6.04
CA ALA A 81 3.12 -24.01 4.71
C ALA A 81 2.65 -23.03 3.63
N MET A 82 3.59 -22.57 2.81
CA MET A 82 3.38 -21.67 1.67
C MET A 82 2.85 -22.47 0.48
N SER A 83 1.56 -22.78 0.50
CA SER A 83 0.87 -23.52 -0.57
C SER A 83 0.06 -22.59 -1.47
N ASP A 84 -0.33 -23.05 -2.65
CA ASP A 84 -1.16 -22.27 -3.58
C ASP A 84 -2.40 -21.69 -2.87
N GLY A 85 -2.67 -20.40 -3.09
CA GLY A 85 -3.74 -19.66 -2.43
C GLY A 85 -3.42 -19.17 -1.02
N PHE A 86 -2.23 -19.44 -0.48
CA PHE A 86 -1.81 -18.94 0.83
C PHE A 86 -1.51 -17.43 0.78
N ASP A 87 -2.19 -16.67 1.62
CA ASP A 87 -1.97 -15.23 1.79
C ASP A 87 -0.70 -15.03 2.63
N PHE A 88 0.44 -14.89 1.97
CA PHE A 88 1.73 -14.82 2.66
C PHE A 88 2.09 -13.44 3.16
N MET A 89 1.35 -12.41 2.76
CA MET A 89 1.68 -11.06 3.15
C MET A 89 0.44 -10.19 3.21
N ALA A 90 0.37 -9.31 4.20
CA ALA A 90 -0.55 -8.18 4.22
C ALA A 90 0.16 -6.97 4.79
N ALA A 91 -0.12 -5.79 4.25
CA ALA A 91 0.43 -4.56 4.80
C ALA A 91 -0.57 -3.41 4.81
N SER A 92 -0.31 -2.48 5.70
CA SER A 92 -0.91 -1.14 5.73
C SER A 92 0.20 -0.11 5.70
N VAL A 93 0.10 0.87 4.80
CA VAL A 93 1.05 1.97 4.65
C VAL A 93 0.29 3.28 4.63
N VAL A 94 0.87 4.31 5.23
CA VAL A 94 0.37 5.68 5.13
C VAL A 94 1.51 6.57 4.68
N HIS A 95 1.29 7.30 3.59
CA HIS A 95 2.22 8.30 3.08
C HIS A 95 1.69 9.71 3.31
N LEU A 96 2.62 10.63 3.52
CA LEU A 96 2.37 12.06 3.62
C LEU A 96 2.84 12.77 2.35
N PHE A 97 1.97 13.58 1.77
CA PHE A 97 2.28 14.44 0.64
C PHE A 97 2.16 15.92 1.01
N ASP A 98 2.72 16.78 0.15
CA ASP A 98 2.59 18.24 0.22
C ASP A 98 1.15 18.73 -0.08
N SER A 99 0.43 18.02 -0.95
CA SER A 99 -0.92 18.37 -1.38
C SER A 99 -1.78 17.16 -1.81
N PRO A 100 -3.12 17.28 -1.79
CA PRO A 100 -4.02 16.26 -2.34
C PRO A 100 -3.83 15.99 -3.85
N ASP A 101 -3.40 17.00 -4.62
CA ASP A 101 -3.13 16.85 -6.05
C ASP A 101 -1.89 15.98 -6.29
N SER A 102 -0.88 16.08 -5.42
CA SER A 102 0.30 15.21 -5.45
C SER A 102 -0.05 13.75 -5.13
N VAL A 103 -1.03 13.52 -4.24
CA VAL A 103 -1.56 12.16 -3.99
C VAL A 103 -2.20 11.60 -5.26
N HIS A 104 -3.04 12.38 -5.93
CA HIS A 104 -3.64 11.98 -7.20
C HIS A 104 -2.56 11.68 -8.25
N GLY A 105 -1.60 12.59 -8.43
CA GLY A 105 -0.49 12.39 -9.36
C GLY A 105 0.31 11.13 -9.06
N TRP A 106 0.58 10.84 -7.78
CA TRP A 106 1.25 9.61 -7.35
C TRP A 106 0.46 8.36 -7.77
N MET A 107 -0.84 8.32 -7.47
CA MET A 107 -1.69 7.16 -7.75
C MET A 107 -1.67 6.77 -9.22
N HIS A 108 -1.69 7.74 -10.13
CA HIS A 108 -1.77 7.48 -11.58
C HIS A 108 -0.40 7.39 -12.25
N GLU A 109 0.49 8.34 -12.00
CA GLU A 109 1.75 8.49 -12.75
C GLU A 109 2.92 7.73 -12.15
N ILE A 110 2.81 7.34 -10.88
CA ILE A 110 3.80 6.48 -10.22
C ILE A 110 3.18 5.11 -10.01
N PHE A 111 2.20 4.97 -9.12
CA PHE A 111 1.70 3.64 -8.76
C PHE A 111 1.15 2.86 -9.95
N LEU A 112 0.09 3.32 -10.63
CA LEU A 112 -0.47 2.56 -11.75
C LEU A 112 0.51 2.46 -12.93
N LYS A 113 1.01 3.61 -13.39
CA LYS A 113 1.83 3.70 -14.60
C LYS A 113 3.14 2.93 -14.50
N ASP A 114 3.82 2.96 -13.36
CA ASP A 114 5.11 2.27 -13.20
C ASP A 114 4.99 0.76 -13.33
N PHE A 115 3.93 0.17 -12.76
CA PHE A 115 3.71 -1.26 -12.89
C PHE A 115 3.29 -1.65 -14.31
N GLU A 116 2.50 -0.82 -14.98
CA GLU A 116 2.07 -1.07 -16.36
C GLU A 116 3.23 -0.99 -17.35
N ASP A 117 4.07 0.05 -17.22
CA ASP A 117 5.20 0.28 -18.13
C ASP A 117 6.30 -0.78 -17.95
N ARG A 118 6.39 -1.42 -16.79
CA ARG A 118 7.43 -2.41 -16.45
C ARG A 118 7.00 -3.86 -16.59
N VAL A 119 5.85 -4.14 -17.18
CA VAL A 119 5.46 -5.53 -17.48
C VAL A 119 6.51 -6.18 -18.39
N GLY A 120 7.03 -7.33 -17.97
CA GLY A 120 8.14 -8.02 -18.60
C GLY A 120 9.52 -7.67 -18.03
N GLU A 121 9.63 -6.76 -17.07
CA GLU A 121 10.89 -6.47 -16.39
C GLU A 121 11.13 -7.39 -15.18
N SER A 122 12.39 -7.54 -14.80
CA SER A 122 12.78 -8.22 -13.57
C SER A 122 12.37 -7.39 -12.35
N VAL A 123 11.80 -8.03 -11.33
CA VAL A 123 11.40 -7.41 -10.06
C VAL A 123 12.25 -7.88 -8.88
N GLY A 124 13.40 -8.49 -9.18
CA GLY A 124 14.34 -9.01 -8.17
C GLY A 124 14.08 -10.47 -7.81
N GLN A 125 15.02 -11.09 -7.08
CA GLN A 125 14.94 -12.47 -6.59
C GLN A 125 14.57 -13.51 -7.67
N GLY A 126 15.00 -13.29 -8.92
CA GLY A 126 14.69 -14.20 -10.04
C GLY A 126 13.24 -14.19 -10.52
N HIS A 127 12.43 -13.21 -10.08
CA HIS A 127 11.05 -13.01 -10.53
C HIS A 127 10.97 -11.92 -11.60
N GLN A 128 9.99 -12.09 -12.49
CA GLN A 128 9.62 -11.14 -13.53
C GLN A 128 8.18 -10.66 -13.29
N LEU A 129 7.90 -9.40 -13.59
CA LEU A 129 6.55 -8.87 -13.63
C LEU A 129 5.82 -9.44 -14.86
N VAL A 130 4.90 -10.38 -14.64
CA VAL A 130 4.17 -11.08 -15.71
C VAL A 130 3.00 -10.25 -16.21
N SER A 131 2.26 -9.62 -15.30
CA SER A 131 1.13 -8.76 -15.66
C SER A 131 0.80 -7.75 -14.58
N ALA A 132 0.26 -6.61 -14.99
CA ALA A 132 -0.36 -5.60 -14.13
C ALA A 132 -1.79 -5.34 -14.64
N THR A 133 -2.80 -5.50 -13.79
CA THR A 133 -4.22 -5.34 -14.14
C THR A 133 -4.86 -4.31 -13.23
N ARG A 134 -5.37 -3.22 -13.78
CA ARG A 134 -6.12 -2.22 -13.02
C ARG A 134 -7.38 -2.83 -12.41
N LEU A 135 -7.70 -2.40 -11.19
CA LEU A 135 -8.89 -2.78 -10.46
C LEU A 135 -9.66 -1.50 -10.08
N GLU A 136 -10.96 -1.64 -9.88
CA GLU A 136 -11.85 -0.54 -9.49
C GLU A 136 -12.34 -0.76 -8.04
N PRO A 137 -11.55 -0.38 -7.03
CA PRO A 137 -11.98 -0.47 -5.64
C PRO A 137 -13.14 0.50 -5.38
N THR A 138 -14.08 0.09 -4.53
CA THR A 138 -15.27 0.89 -4.19
C THR A 138 -15.46 0.97 -2.68
N GLY A 139 -16.25 1.96 -2.23
CA GLY A 139 -16.58 2.15 -0.82
C GLY A 139 -15.57 2.99 -0.01
N PHE A 140 -14.65 3.67 -0.69
CA PHE A 140 -13.79 4.72 -0.10
C PHE A 140 -14.49 6.08 -0.16
N PHE A 141 -14.10 7.00 0.72
CA PHE A 141 -14.72 8.33 0.81
C PHE A 141 -14.38 9.23 -0.38
N ASP A 142 -13.16 9.12 -0.89
CA ASP A 142 -12.61 9.91 -2.00
C ASP A 142 -12.08 8.94 -3.08
N GLU A 143 -11.07 9.37 -3.83
CA GLU A 143 -10.41 8.58 -4.87
C GLU A 143 -9.72 7.33 -4.32
N ALA A 144 -9.93 6.20 -5.00
CA ALA A 144 -9.19 4.97 -4.80
C ALA A 144 -8.87 4.31 -6.14
N VAL A 145 -7.68 3.75 -6.26
CA VAL A 145 -7.26 2.94 -7.42
C VAL A 145 -6.69 1.62 -6.93
N GLY A 146 -6.85 0.57 -7.72
CA GLY A 146 -6.33 -0.74 -7.38
C GLY A 146 -5.52 -1.33 -8.52
N LEU A 147 -4.59 -2.20 -8.16
CA LEU A 147 -3.79 -2.96 -9.10
C LEU A 147 -3.65 -4.40 -8.63
N ARG A 148 -3.83 -5.32 -9.55
CA ARG A 148 -3.40 -6.71 -9.41
C ARG A 148 -2.11 -6.92 -10.19
N VAL A 149 -1.10 -7.40 -9.49
CA VAL A 149 0.22 -7.69 -10.02
C VAL A 149 0.44 -9.20 -9.98
N LEU A 150 0.87 -9.78 -11.09
CA LEU A 150 1.32 -11.17 -11.16
C LEU A 150 2.82 -11.18 -11.41
N GLN A 151 3.55 -11.88 -10.56
CA GLN A 151 4.98 -12.11 -10.67
C GLN A 151 5.22 -13.61 -10.87
N GLY A 152 6.25 -13.94 -11.64
CA GLY A 152 6.61 -15.32 -11.93
C GLY A 152 8.11 -15.53 -11.94
N GLY A 153 8.56 -16.64 -11.37
CA GLY A 153 9.96 -17.00 -11.27
C GLY A 153 10.15 -18.52 -11.19
N VAL A 154 11.37 -18.94 -10.85
CA VAL A 154 11.71 -20.37 -10.70
C VAL A 154 10.93 -21.06 -9.58
N ASP A 155 10.51 -20.30 -8.57
CA ASP A 155 9.77 -20.79 -7.40
C ASP A 155 8.25 -20.78 -7.60
N GLY A 156 7.77 -20.37 -8.78
CA GLY A 156 6.35 -20.34 -9.16
C GLY A 156 5.80 -18.94 -9.37
N LEU A 157 4.47 -18.85 -9.27
CA LEU A 157 3.73 -17.59 -9.41
C LEU A 157 3.40 -17.01 -8.04
N ILE A 158 3.39 -15.68 -7.96
CA ILE A 158 2.92 -14.90 -6.82
C ILE A 158 2.05 -13.79 -7.36
N SER A 159 0.91 -13.55 -6.72
CA SER A 159 0.05 -12.42 -7.04
C SER A 159 -0.07 -11.46 -5.86
N SER A 160 -0.07 -10.17 -6.15
CA SER A 160 -0.29 -9.10 -5.17
C SER A 160 -1.49 -8.27 -5.60
N THR A 161 -2.41 -8.03 -4.69
CA THR A 161 -3.49 -7.06 -4.89
C THR A 161 -3.22 -5.86 -4.01
N VAL A 162 -3.10 -4.67 -4.61
CA VAL A 162 -2.76 -3.41 -3.96
C VAL A 162 -3.90 -2.41 -4.19
N VAL A 163 -4.28 -1.67 -3.15
CA VAL A 163 -5.23 -0.57 -3.24
C VAL A 163 -4.63 0.68 -2.59
N ASP A 164 -4.57 1.74 -3.38
CA ASP A 164 -4.22 3.10 -3.00
C ASP A 164 -5.52 3.90 -2.84
N PHE A 165 -5.64 4.70 -1.78
CA PHE A 165 -6.79 5.57 -1.57
C PHE A 165 -6.39 6.89 -0.90
N ARG A 166 -7.06 7.97 -1.28
CA ARG A 166 -6.75 9.33 -0.84
C ARG A 166 -7.57 9.73 0.40
N VAL A 167 -6.90 10.39 1.34
CA VAL A 167 -7.52 11.13 2.45
C VAL A 167 -6.85 12.51 2.54
N GLY A 168 -7.36 13.49 1.79
CA GLY A 168 -6.69 14.79 1.64
C GLY A 168 -5.28 14.63 1.08
N ARG A 169 -4.25 15.13 1.79
CA ARG A 169 -2.83 14.95 1.39
C ARG A 169 -2.19 13.66 1.92
N LEU A 170 -2.96 12.77 2.52
CA LEU A 170 -2.51 11.45 2.92
C LEU A 170 -2.90 10.43 1.86
N LEU A 171 -2.02 9.49 1.61
CA LEU A 171 -2.29 8.31 0.80
C LEU A 171 -2.26 7.10 1.72
N GLY A 172 -3.40 6.41 1.83
CA GLY A 172 -3.46 5.10 2.44
C GLY A 172 -3.20 4.02 1.38
N VAL A 173 -2.38 3.04 1.72
CA VAL A 173 -2.11 1.88 0.86
C VAL A 173 -2.30 0.62 1.67
N VAL A 174 -2.96 -0.35 1.06
CA VAL A 174 -3.10 -1.70 1.59
C VAL A 174 -2.81 -2.71 0.51
N PHE A 175 -2.20 -3.83 0.87
CA PHE A 175 -2.01 -4.91 -0.07
C PHE A 175 -2.00 -6.28 0.59
N ILE A 176 -2.38 -7.28 -0.20
CA ILE A 176 -2.28 -8.70 0.16
C ILE A 176 -1.51 -9.42 -0.95
N GLY A 177 -0.47 -10.15 -0.55
CA GLY A 177 0.30 -11.07 -1.40
C GLY A 177 -0.17 -12.51 -1.21
N VAL A 178 -0.33 -13.24 -2.30
CA VAL A 178 -0.80 -14.63 -2.35
C VAL A 178 0.13 -15.49 -3.20
N VAL A 179 0.42 -16.69 -2.71
CA VAL A 179 1.10 -17.73 -3.50
C VAL A 179 0.18 -18.17 -4.64
N GLY A 180 0.65 -18.12 -5.88
CA GLY A 180 -0.11 -18.47 -7.08
C GLY A 180 -0.83 -17.30 -7.75
N ASP A 181 -1.68 -17.62 -8.73
CA ASP A 181 -2.47 -16.68 -9.53
C ASP A 181 -3.86 -16.51 -8.89
N HIS A 182 -3.95 -15.62 -7.90
CA HIS A 182 -5.17 -15.40 -7.12
C HIS A 182 -5.58 -13.92 -7.12
N HIS A 183 -6.83 -13.66 -6.76
CA HIS A 183 -7.38 -12.32 -6.61
C HIS A 183 -7.85 -12.11 -5.18
N ARG A 184 -7.60 -10.91 -4.62
CA ARG A 184 -7.93 -10.56 -3.23
C ARG A 184 -8.60 -9.20 -3.07
N LEU A 185 -9.19 -8.65 -4.14
CA LEU A 185 -9.75 -7.29 -4.10
C LEU A 185 -10.74 -7.08 -2.96
N ASP A 186 -11.66 -8.01 -2.71
CA ASP A 186 -12.65 -7.85 -1.64
C ASP A 186 -11.98 -7.77 -0.26
N GLN A 187 -11.00 -8.62 0.00
CA GLN A 187 -10.22 -8.62 1.25
C GLN A 187 -9.38 -7.35 1.39
N VAL A 188 -8.76 -6.90 0.30
CA VAL A 188 -7.94 -5.68 0.28
C VAL A 188 -8.81 -4.44 0.45
N ILE A 189 -10.01 -4.39 -0.14
CA ILE A 189 -10.97 -3.31 0.08
C ILE A 189 -11.39 -3.25 1.56
N GLN A 190 -11.72 -4.39 2.17
CA GLN A 190 -12.06 -4.44 3.59
C GLN A 190 -10.92 -3.91 4.46
N LEU A 191 -9.68 -4.35 4.18
CA LEU A 191 -8.49 -3.87 4.87
C LEU A 191 -8.30 -2.35 4.68
N GLY A 192 -8.48 -1.86 3.45
CA GLY A 192 -8.38 -0.45 3.11
C GLY A 192 -9.40 0.41 3.84
N GLN A 193 -10.65 -0.05 3.96
CA GLN A 193 -11.70 0.65 4.70
C GLN A 193 -11.43 0.70 6.21
N ILE A 194 -10.77 -0.33 6.78
CA ILE A 194 -10.33 -0.32 8.18
C ILE A 194 -9.22 0.74 8.35
N LEU A 195 -8.25 0.77 7.44
CA LEU A 195 -7.18 1.77 7.44
C LEU A 195 -7.71 3.19 7.24
N GLU A 196 -8.63 3.41 6.31
CA GLU A 196 -9.25 4.72 6.06
C GLU A 196 -9.92 5.25 7.33
N LYS A 197 -10.73 4.43 8.00
CA LYS A 197 -11.36 4.80 9.29
C LYS A 197 -10.32 5.15 10.36
N ARG A 198 -9.21 4.41 10.41
CA ARG A 198 -8.11 4.68 11.35
C ARG A 198 -7.43 6.01 11.05
N ILE A 199 -7.07 6.27 9.79
CA ILE A 199 -6.49 7.54 9.34
C ILE A 199 -7.41 8.70 9.72
N VAL A 200 -8.70 8.60 9.34
CA VAL A 200 -9.70 9.65 9.63
C VAL A 200 -9.84 9.89 11.13
N SER A 201 -9.83 8.84 11.96
CA SER A 201 -9.91 8.97 13.41
C SER A 201 -8.74 9.79 13.97
N VAL A 202 -7.51 9.50 13.53
CA VAL A 202 -6.31 10.25 13.95
C VAL A 202 -6.35 11.69 13.44
N VAL A 203 -6.72 11.91 12.18
CA VAL A 203 -6.87 13.25 11.59
C VAL A 203 -7.86 14.11 12.37
N LEU A 204 -8.95 13.51 12.87
CA LEU A 204 -9.97 14.21 13.67
C LEU A 204 -9.63 14.29 15.17
N GLY A 205 -8.44 13.84 15.59
CA GLY A 205 -7.95 13.95 16.96
C GLY A 205 -8.44 12.86 17.92
N SER A 206 -8.96 11.75 17.39
CA SER A 206 -9.24 10.54 18.18
C SER A 206 -7.96 9.71 18.26
N THR A 207 -7.30 9.71 19.43
CA THR A 207 -6.12 8.88 19.73
C THR A 207 -6.52 7.57 20.39
#